data_AF-A0A2M8LRQ3-F1
#
_entry.id   AF-A0A2M8LRQ3-F1
#
_cell.length_a   1.000
_cell.length_b   1.000
_cell.length_c   1.000
_cell.angle_alpha   90.00
_cell.angle_beta   90.00
_cell.angle_gamma   90.00
#
_symmetry.space_group_name_H-M   'P 1'
#
loop_
_entity.id
_entity.type
_entity.pdbx_description
1 polymer ?
#
loop_
_entity_poly.entity_id
_entity_poly.type
_entity_poly.pdbx_seq_one_letter_code
_entity_poly.pdbx_strand_id
1 'polypeptide(L)'
;MRSAGHAARAGAVAALTALTLLVASPTASALYRDDGDDPGTGLSVAETLGLYVVTPLVLFLVIAGLVVVADRSSRKSGQVAGRQEPNRG
;
A
#
# COMPACT_ATOMS: atom_id res chain seq x y z
N MET A 1 -53.46 -9.38 9.09
CA MET A 1 -52.67 -8.25 9.65
C MET A 1 -51.22 -8.69 9.95
N ARG A 2 -50.38 -8.99 8.94
CA ARG A 2 -48.99 -9.48 9.13
C ARG A 2 -47.88 -8.53 8.63
N SER A 3 -48.23 -7.35 8.12
CA SER A 3 -47.30 -6.40 7.50
C SER A 3 -46.62 -5.43 8.48
N ALA A 4 -47.25 -5.10 9.61
CA ALA A 4 -46.75 -4.11 10.56
C ALA A 4 -45.36 -4.44 11.14
N GLY A 5 -45.08 -5.73 11.41
CA GLY A 5 -43.78 -6.16 11.95
C GLY A 5 -42.62 -6.06 10.95
N HIS A 6 -42.89 -6.18 9.65
CA HIS A 6 -41.86 -6.06 8.61
C HIS A 6 -41.48 -4.61 8.37
N ALA A 7 -42.45 -3.68 8.41
CA ALA A 7 -42.21 -2.25 8.30
C ALA A 7 -41.34 -1.72 9.46
N ALA A 8 -41.64 -2.12 10.70
CA ALA A 8 -40.85 -1.71 11.87
C ALA A 8 -39.40 -2.23 11.80
N ARG A 9 -39.19 -3.47 11.35
CA ARG A 9 -37.84 -4.03 11.17
C ARG A 9 -37.06 -3.36 10.05
N ALA A 10 -37.71 -3.10 8.91
CA ALA A 10 -37.10 -2.38 7.81
C ALA A 10 -36.70 -0.96 8.22
N GLY A 11 -37.55 -0.27 8.99
CA GLY A 11 -37.23 1.04 9.55
C GLY A 11 -36.04 1.02 10.52
N ALA A 12 -35.96 0.03 11.41
CA ALA A 12 -34.83 -0.11 12.33
C ALA A 12 -33.51 -0.35 11.58
N VAL A 13 -33.52 -1.20 10.55
CA VAL A 13 -32.33 -1.45 9.72
C VAL A 13 -31.92 -0.18 8.96
N ALA A 14 -32.88 0.51 8.32
CA ALA A 14 -32.59 1.74 7.59
C ALA A 14 -32.02 2.83 8.51
N ALA A 15 -32.57 3.01 9.71
CA ALA A 15 -32.09 3.99 10.67
C ALA A 15 -30.68 3.66 11.19
N LEU A 16 -30.39 2.40 11.48
CA LEU A 16 -29.05 1.97 11.90
C LEU A 16 -28.03 2.16 10.78
N THR A 17 -28.36 1.77 9.55
CA THR A 17 -27.46 1.98 8.41
C THR A 17 -27.23 3.46 8.15
N ALA A 18 -28.28 4.29 8.19
CA ALA A 18 -28.16 5.73 8.05
C ALA A 18 -27.30 6.33 9.17
N LEU A 19 -27.47 5.88 10.41
CA LEU A 19 -26.65 6.32 11.54
C LEU A 19 -25.18 5.92 11.36
N THR A 20 -24.89 4.68 10.97
CA THR A 20 -23.52 4.23 10.74
C THR A 20 -22.85 5.00 9.60
N LEU A 21 -23.58 5.25 8.51
CA LEU A 21 -23.09 6.07 7.40
C LEU A 21 -22.85 7.52 7.83
N LEU A 22 -23.71 8.07 8.69
CA LEU A 22 -23.55 9.40 9.24
C LEU A 22 -22.30 9.46 10.13
N VAL A 23 -22.11 8.51 11.05
CA VAL A 23 -20.93 8.42 11.93
C VAL A 23 -19.63 8.24 11.11
N ALA A 24 -19.66 7.46 10.03
CA ALA A 24 -18.50 7.27 9.15
C ALA A 24 -18.25 8.44 8.18
N SER A 25 -19.18 9.39 8.08
CA SER A 25 -19.06 10.49 7.12
C SER A 25 -18.04 11.55 7.60
N PRO A 26 -17.24 12.13 6.70
CA PRO A 26 -16.29 13.18 7.04
C PRO A 26 -16.95 14.43 7.66
N THR A 27 -18.15 14.80 7.19
CA THR A 27 -18.89 15.96 7.69
C THR A 27 -19.35 15.80 9.14
N ALA A 28 -19.65 14.58 9.59
CA ALA A 28 -19.97 14.33 11.00
C ALA A 28 -18.73 14.48 11.93
N SER A 29 -17.52 14.35 11.37
CA SER A 29 -16.25 14.46 12.10
C SER A 29 -15.60 15.85 11.99
N ALA A 30 -16.25 16.82 11.34
CA ALA A 30 -15.73 18.17 11.11
C ALA A 30 -15.79 19.11 12.34
N LEU A 31 -15.93 18.57 13.55
CA LEU A 31 -15.94 19.34 14.81
C LEU A 31 -14.53 19.73 15.30
N TYR A 32 -13.49 19.06 14.80
CA TYR A 32 -12.10 19.47 14.98
C TYR A 32 -11.60 20.16 13.71
N ARG A 33 -10.76 21.18 13.87
CA ARG A 33 -10.01 21.77 12.74
C ARG A 33 -9.22 20.64 12.09
N ASP A 34 -9.44 20.42 10.80
CA ASP A 34 -8.71 19.40 10.05
C ASP A 34 -7.28 19.90 9.85
N ASP A 35 -6.28 19.10 10.21
CA ASP A 35 -4.87 19.44 9.95
C ASP A 35 -4.58 19.54 8.44
N GLY A 36 -5.53 19.10 7.58
CA GLY A 36 -5.54 19.42 6.16
C GLY A 36 -5.79 20.91 5.82
N ASP A 37 -6.41 21.68 6.71
CA ASP A 37 -6.65 23.13 6.54
C ASP A 37 -5.42 23.99 6.88
N ASP A 38 -4.49 23.48 7.70
CA ASP A 38 -3.21 24.13 8.02
C ASP A 38 -2.07 23.10 7.91
N PRO A 39 -1.57 22.86 6.68
CA PRO A 39 -0.56 21.82 6.42
C PRO A 39 0.84 22.19 6.95
N GLY A 40 0.98 23.28 7.71
CA GLY A 40 2.26 23.79 8.17
C GLY A 40 3.15 24.29 7.03
N THR A 41 4.46 24.39 7.29
CA THR A 41 5.42 24.84 6.27
C THR A 41 5.57 23.77 5.19
N GLY A 42 5.09 24.07 3.98
CA GLY A 42 5.21 23.16 2.83
C GLY A 42 6.66 22.84 2.48
N LEU A 43 6.89 21.61 2.00
CA LEU A 43 8.20 21.18 1.50
C LEU A 43 8.61 22.03 0.29
N SER A 44 9.91 22.32 0.19
CA SER A 44 10.44 22.91 -1.04
C SER A 44 10.33 21.92 -2.21
N VAL A 45 10.25 22.45 -3.44
CA VAL A 45 10.21 21.61 -4.66
C VAL A 45 11.38 20.62 -4.71
N ALA A 46 12.55 21.04 -4.26
CA ALA A 46 13.74 20.19 -4.21
C ALA A 46 13.56 19.03 -3.23
N GLU A 47 12.99 19.27 -2.05
CA GLU A 47 12.72 18.21 -1.07
C GLU A 47 11.63 17.26 -1.56
N THR A 48 10.56 17.77 -2.17
CA THR A 48 9.51 16.92 -2.74
C THR A 48 10.07 16.00 -3.81
N LEU A 49 10.85 16.52 -4.75
CA LEU A 49 11.47 15.70 -5.80
C LEU A 49 12.53 14.75 -5.22
N GLY A 50 13.32 15.21 -4.25
CA GLY A 50 14.30 14.39 -3.56
C GLY A 50 13.65 13.18 -2.87
N LEU A 51 12.63 13.42 -2.06
CA LEU A 51 11.97 12.38 -1.25
C LEU A 51 11.08 11.45 -2.07
N TYR A 52 10.31 11.99 -3.02
CA TYR A 52 9.27 11.21 -3.71
C TYR A 52 9.66 10.73 -5.10
N VAL A 53 10.78 11.20 -5.66
CA VAL A 53 11.26 10.76 -6.98
C VAL A 53 12.63 10.15 -6.87
N VAL A 54 13.60 10.88 -6.32
CA VAL A 54 14.99 10.42 -6.27
C VAL A 54 15.16 9.25 -5.31
N THR A 55 14.62 9.32 -4.08
CA THR A 55 14.73 8.24 -3.09
C THR A 55 14.15 6.91 -3.62
N PRO A 56 12.93 6.85 -4.19
CA PRO A 56 12.41 5.62 -4.81
C PRO A 56 13.29 5.10 -5.96
N LEU A 57 13.83 5.97 -6.81
CA LEU A 57 14.74 5.60 -7.89
C LEU A 57 16.03 4.97 -7.36
N VAL A 58 16.65 5.59 -6.37
CA VAL A 58 17.87 5.08 -5.75
C VAL A 58 17.61 3.72 -5.10
N LEU A 59 16.51 3.59 -4.35
CA LEU A 59 16.13 2.33 -3.72
C LEU A 59 15.93 1.22 -4.77
N PHE A 60 15.24 1.53 -5.87
CA PHE A 60 15.07 0.60 -6.98
C PHE A 60 16.40 0.15 -7.57
N LEU A 61 17.31 1.09 -7.86
CA LEU A 61 18.62 0.77 -8.44
C LEU A 61 19.48 -0.08 -7.49
N VAL A 62 19.42 0.19 -6.18
CA VAL A 62 20.09 -0.65 -5.18
C VAL A 62 19.55 -2.07 -5.23
N ILE A 63 18.22 -2.25 -5.19
CA ILE A 63 17.59 -3.58 -5.24
C ILE A 63 17.95 -4.29 -6.55
N ALA A 64 17.81 -3.63 -7.69
CA ALA A 64 18.13 -4.19 -8.99
C ALA A 64 19.61 -4.62 -9.08
N GLY A 65 20.52 -3.78 -8.58
CA GLY A 65 21.94 -4.10 -8.50
C GLY A 65 22.22 -5.32 -7.63
N LEU A 66 21.60 -5.39 -6.45
CA LEU A 66 21.71 -6.54 -5.55
C LEU A 66 21.20 -7.83 -6.20
N VAL A 67 20.06 -7.78 -6.92
CA VAL A 67 19.51 -8.93 -7.65
C VAL A 67 20.48 -9.42 -8.72
N VAL A 68 21.07 -8.52 -9.51
CA VAL A 68 22.04 -8.90 -10.55
C VAL A 68 23.28 -9.54 -9.94
N VAL A 69 23.79 -9.02 -8.82
CA VAL A 69 24.93 -9.61 -8.12
C VAL A 69 24.59 -10.98 -7.56
N ALA A 70 23.42 -11.14 -6.93
CA ALA A 70 22.95 -12.41 -6.38
C ALA A 70 22.79 -13.48 -7.48
N ASP A 71 22.19 -13.13 -8.61
CA ASP A 71 22.00 -14.03 -9.74
C ASP A 71 23.33 -14.52 -10.35
N ARG A 72 24.31 -13.63 -10.51
CA ARG A 72 25.66 -14.03 -10.98
C ARG A 72 26.34 -15.01 -10.02
N SER A 73 26.12 -14.86 -8.71
CA SER A 73 26.64 -15.81 -7.71
C SER A 73 26.05 -17.20 -7.88
N SER A 74 24.73 -17.31 -8.10
CA SER A 74 24.03 -18.58 -8.30
C SER A 74 24.49 -19.32 -9.56
N ARG A 75 24.70 -18.62 -10.68
CA ARG A 75 25.18 -19.24 -11.93
C ARG A 75 26.58 -19.82 -11.81
N LYS A 76 27.48 -19.17 -11.06
CA LYS A 76 28.85 -19.66 -10.84
C LYS A 76 28.84 -20.99 -10.09
N SER A 77 27.95 -21.16 -9.12
CA SER A 77 27.78 -22.42 -8.36
C SER A 77 27.19 -23.55 -9.22
N GLY A 78 26.22 -23.25 -10.08
CA GLY A 78 25.62 -24.24 -11.00
C GLY A 78 26.57 -24.72 -12.10
N GLN A 79 27.45 -23.86 -12.61
CA GLN A 79 28.42 -24.22 -13.64
C GLN A 79 29.58 -25.08 -13.10
N VAL A 80 29.90 -24.97 -11.80
CA VAL A 80 30.85 -25.87 -11.12
C VAL A 80 30.25 -27.27 -10.91
N ALA A 81 28.94 -27.35 -10.61
CA ALA A 81 28.24 -28.63 -10.51
C ALA A 81 28.09 -29.34 -11.87
N GLY A 82 27.93 -28.59 -12.97
CA GLY A 82 27.78 -29.13 -14.33
C GLY A 82 29.07 -29.49 -15.07
N ARG A 83 30.26 -29.23 -14.48
CA ARG A 83 31.56 -29.55 -15.13
C ARG A 83 32.10 -30.94 -14.75
N GLN A 84 31.41 -31.69 -13.91
CA GLN A 84 31.88 -32.97 -13.35
C GLN A 84 31.10 -34.16 -13.94
N GLU A 85 31.13 -34.36 -15.25
CA GLU A 85 31.03 -35.71 -15.80
C GLU A 85 32.37 -36.05 -16.49
N PRO A 86 33.25 -36.84 -15.85
CA PRO A 86 34.39 -37.41 -16.54
C PRO A 86 33.86 -38.44 -17.54
N ASN A 87 33.94 -38.08 -18.83
CA ASN A 87 33.75 -38.97 -19.96
C ASN A 87 34.68 -40.20 -19.81
N ARG A 88 34.12 -41.30 -19.29
CA ARG A 88 34.79 -42.60 -19.23
C ARG A 88 34.38 -43.37 -20.49
N GLY A 89 35.25 -43.31 -21.48
CA GLY A 89 35.24 -44.22 -22.63
C GLY A 89 35.59 -45.65 -22.23
#